data_AF-A0A1H7PPS2-F1
#
_entry.id   AF-A0A1H7PPS2-F1
#
_cell.length_a   1.000
_cell.length_b   1.000
_cell.length_c   1.000
_cell.angle_alpha   90.00
_cell.angle_beta   90.00
_cell.angle_gamma   90.00
#
_symmetry.space_group_name_H-M   'P 1'
#
loop_
_entity.id
_entity.type
_entity.pdbx_description
1 polymer ?
#
loop_
_entity_poly.entity_id
_entity_poly.type
_entity_poly.pdbx_seq_one_letter_code
_entity_poly.pdbx_strand_id
1 'polypeptide(L)'
;MDETLSPEEALRIAADTRRIAATPGIPAWLPVFAGATMALTLTVLGVSDLVAGAAGQALRIAAVLLGVAHVAVYVELWRRWRRGGLVPLMDSRVRERVTRLSIFAGFASGAGFSMSGHLAWGTISCGLILGAGTWYRMAGQVRQQ
;
A
#
# COMPACT_ATOMS: atom_id res chain seq x y z
N MET A 1 25.80 -27.39 -31.58
CA MET A 1 26.60 -27.30 -30.35
C MET A 1 25.61 -27.49 -29.22
N ASP A 2 25.52 -28.69 -28.67
CA ASP A 2 24.68 -28.96 -27.51
C ASP A 2 25.38 -28.41 -26.27
N GLU A 3 24.98 -27.21 -25.84
CA GLU A 3 25.28 -26.72 -24.50
C GLU A 3 24.53 -27.61 -23.51
N THR A 4 25.16 -28.73 -23.16
CA THR A 4 24.69 -29.60 -22.10
C THR A 4 24.92 -28.89 -20.78
N LEU A 5 23.86 -28.26 -20.27
CA LEU A 5 23.82 -27.70 -18.92
C LEU A 5 24.39 -28.71 -17.92
N SER A 6 25.31 -28.27 -17.07
CA SER A 6 25.82 -29.13 -16.01
C SER A 6 24.66 -29.58 -15.11
N PRO A 7 24.66 -30.83 -14.60
CA PRO A 7 23.61 -31.31 -13.71
C PRO A 7 23.39 -30.40 -12.49
N GLU A 8 24.45 -29.74 -12.03
CA GLU A 8 24.44 -28.77 -10.94
C GLU A 8 23.72 -27.48 -11.33
N GLU A 9 23.93 -26.95 -12.53
CA GLU A 9 23.17 -25.80 -13.05
C GLU A 9 21.71 -26.14 -13.31
N ALA A 10 21.41 -27.33 -13.84
CA ALA A 10 20.04 -27.78 -14.04
C ALA A 10 19.27 -27.88 -12.70
N LEU A 11 19.92 -28.42 -11.66
CA LEU A 11 19.35 -28.47 -10.30
C LEU A 11 19.21 -27.07 -9.69
N ARG A 12 20.18 -26.18 -9.89
CA ARG A 12 20.11 -24.80 -9.40
C ARG A 12 18.98 -24.03 -10.06
N ILE A 13 18.85 -24.13 -11.39
CA ILE A 13 17.76 -23.52 -12.15
C ILE A 13 16.42 -24.12 -11.73
N ALA A 14 16.31 -25.43 -11.52
CA ALA A 14 15.07 -26.06 -11.06
C ALA A 14 14.68 -25.60 -9.64
N ALA A 15 15.66 -25.47 -8.73
CA ALA A 15 15.45 -24.95 -7.39
C ALA A 15 15.04 -23.47 -7.39
N ASP A 16 15.72 -22.64 -8.19
CA ASP A 16 15.39 -21.21 -8.34
C ASP A 16 14.02 -21.04 -9.03
N THR A 17 13.71 -21.84 -10.05
CA THR A 17 12.41 -21.83 -10.73
C THR A 17 11.28 -22.25 -9.80
N ARG A 18 11.49 -23.29 -8.98
CA ARG A 18 10.52 -23.73 -7.96
C ARG A 18 10.33 -22.66 -6.88
N ARG A 19 11.41 -21.97 -6.49
CA ARG A 19 11.36 -20.87 -5.51
C ARG A 19 10.64 -19.65 -6.06
N ILE A 20 10.86 -19.31 -7.33
CA ILE A 20 10.18 -18.21 -8.04
C ILE A 20 8.71 -18.55 -8.25
N ALA A 21 8.39 -19.77 -8.72
CA ALA A 21 7.03 -20.24 -8.93
C ALA A 21 6.23 -20.40 -7.62
N ALA A 22 6.91 -20.59 -6.49
CA ALA A 22 6.28 -20.64 -5.17
C ALA A 22 6.10 -19.25 -4.51
N THR A 23 6.56 -18.16 -5.12
CA THR A 23 6.43 -16.83 -4.50
C THR A 23 4.95 -16.45 -4.42
N PRO A 24 4.37 -16.26 -3.22
CA PRO A 24 2.96 -15.96 -3.08
C PRO A 24 2.68 -14.62 -3.74
N GLY A 25 1.78 -14.65 -4.72
CA GLY A 25 1.30 -13.46 -5.38
C GLY A 25 0.69 -12.47 -4.40
N ILE A 26 0.68 -11.19 -4.76
CA ILE A 26 -0.07 -10.21 -3.98
C ILE A 26 -1.55 -10.50 -4.22
N PRO A 27 -2.38 -10.71 -3.18
CA PRO A 27 -3.79 -10.97 -3.41
C PRO A 27 -4.44 -9.86 -4.24
N ALA A 28 -5.25 -10.21 -5.23
CA ALA A 28 -5.85 -9.24 -6.16
C ALA A 28 -6.74 -8.19 -5.47
N TRP A 29 -7.26 -8.49 -4.27
CA TRP A 29 -8.04 -7.57 -3.45
C TRP A 29 -7.18 -6.56 -2.68
N LEU A 30 -5.90 -6.86 -2.42
CA LEU A 30 -5.04 -6.05 -1.57
C LEU A 30 -4.83 -4.62 -2.10
N PRO A 31 -4.62 -4.37 -3.41
CA PRO A 31 -4.50 -3.02 -3.92
C PRO A 31 -5.72 -2.14 -3.63
N VAL A 32 -6.91 -2.69 -3.84
CA VAL A 32 -8.18 -1.98 -3.64
C VAL A 32 -8.37 -1.71 -2.15
N PHE A 33 -8.20 -2.73 -1.32
CA PHE A 33 -8.24 -2.58 0.13
C PHE A 33 -7.28 -1.50 0.61
N ALA A 34 -6.00 -1.58 0.24
CA ALA A 34 -4.95 -0.67 0.65
C ALA A 34 -5.24 0.78 0.30
N GLY A 35 -5.56 1.06 -0.96
CA GLY A 35 -5.85 2.41 -1.41
C GLY A 35 -7.14 2.97 -0.82
N ALA A 36 -8.22 2.18 -0.84
CA ALA A 36 -9.53 2.63 -0.36
C ALA A 36 -9.53 2.89 1.14
N THR A 37 -8.96 2.00 1.95
CA THR A 37 -8.94 2.17 3.41
C THR A 37 -8.01 3.28 3.86
N MET A 38 -6.88 3.51 3.17
CA MET A 38 -6.03 4.68 3.41
C MET A 38 -6.77 5.99 3.09
N ALA A 39 -7.38 6.08 1.90
CA ALA A 39 -8.16 7.24 1.50
C ALA A 39 -9.33 7.50 2.47
N LEU A 40 -10.05 6.46 2.84
CA LEU A 40 -11.21 6.53 3.73
C LEU A 40 -10.79 6.94 5.14
N THR A 41 -9.71 6.39 5.69
CA THR A 41 -9.20 6.74 7.03
C THR A 41 -8.92 8.24 7.15
N LEU A 42 -8.14 8.77 6.21
CA LEU A 42 -7.74 10.18 6.24
C LEU A 42 -8.89 11.12 5.85
N THR A 43 -9.74 10.72 4.91
CA THR A 43 -10.95 11.49 4.58
C THR A 43 -11.90 11.58 5.75
N VAL A 44 -12.21 10.47 6.42
CA VAL A 44 -13.11 10.47 7.59
C VAL A 44 -12.49 11.26 8.73
N LEU A 45 -11.17 11.17 8.93
CA LEU A 45 -10.46 11.99 9.92
C LEU A 45 -10.60 13.49 9.61
N GLY A 46 -10.35 13.90 8.37
CA GLY A 46 -10.52 15.32 7.99
C GLY A 46 -11.98 15.78 8.06
N VAL A 47 -12.95 14.94 7.71
CA VAL A 47 -14.39 15.23 7.88
C VAL A 47 -14.74 15.37 9.37
N SER A 48 -14.11 14.59 10.25
CA SER A 48 -14.32 14.70 11.70
C SER A 48 -13.96 16.09 12.25
N ASP A 49 -13.01 16.78 11.62
CA ASP A 49 -12.61 18.14 11.98
C ASP A 49 -13.56 19.21 11.43
N LEU A 50 -14.39 18.87 10.43
CA LEU A 50 -15.42 19.76 9.87
C LEU A 50 -16.75 19.67 10.63
N VAL A 51 -16.95 18.61 11.42
CA VAL A 51 -18.22 18.34 12.12
C VAL A 51 -18.04 18.61 13.62
N ALA A 52 -18.86 19.50 14.17
CA ALA A 52 -18.79 19.86 15.59
C ALA A 52 -19.46 18.81 16.51
N GLY A 53 -19.06 18.81 17.78
CA GLY A 53 -19.73 18.07 18.84
C GLY A 53 -19.51 16.55 18.81
N ALA A 54 -20.47 15.80 19.35
CA ALA A 54 -20.38 14.36 19.52
C ALA A 54 -20.24 13.60 18.19
N ALA A 55 -20.85 14.11 17.11
CA ALA A 55 -20.75 13.50 15.78
C ALA A 55 -19.32 13.54 15.23
N GLY A 56 -18.61 14.68 15.38
CA GLY A 56 -17.20 14.79 15.00
C GLY A 56 -16.32 13.81 15.77
N GLN A 57 -16.52 13.71 17.09
CA GLN A 57 -15.76 12.76 17.91
C GLN A 57 -16.02 11.30 17.53
N ALA A 58 -17.26 10.93 17.22
CA ALA A 58 -17.59 9.58 16.74
C ALA A 58 -16.88 9.26 15.41
N LEU A 59 -16.85 10.20 14.46
CA LEU A 59 -16.12 10.05 13.20
C LEU A 59 -14.61 9.92 13.42
N ARG A 60 -14.04 10.68 14.36
CA ARG A 60 -12.62 10.58 14.71
C ARG A 60 -12.27 9.21 15.28
N ILE A 61 -13.09 8.68 16.19
CA ILE A 61 -12.91 7.32 16.72
C ILE A 61 -13.03 6.29 15.60
N ALA A 62 -14.03 6.43 14.71
CA ALA A 62 -14.20 5.54 13.57
C ALA A 62 -12.98 5.56 12.63
N ALA A 63 -12.41 6.75 12.36
CA ALA A 63 -11.20 6.88 11.56
C ALA A 63 -10.00 6.18 12.22
N VAL A 64 -9.81 6.33 13.53
CA VAL A 64 -8.75 5.64 14.27
C VAL A 64 -8.94 4.12 14.18
N LEU A 65 -10.15 3.61 14.42
CA LEU A 65 -10.45 2.17 14.32
C LEU A 65 -10.20 1.63 12.91
N LEU A 66 -10.58 2.40 11.87
CA LEU A 66 -10.32 2.04 10.48
C LEU A 66 -8.81 2.01 10.18
N GLY A 67 -8.04 2.98 10.69
CA GLY A 67 -6.58 3.01 10.58
C GLY A 67 -5.91 1.83 11.29
N VAL A 68 -6.39 1.46 12.48
CA VAL A 68 -5.93 0.26 13.21
C VAL A 68 -6.22 -1.01 12.40
N ALA A 69 -7.43 -1.14 11.86
CA ALA A 69 -7.81 -2.27 11.02
C ALA A 69 -6.96 -2.35 9.74
N HIS A 70 -6.69 -1.21 9.10
CA HIS A 70 -5.79 -1.10 7.95
C HIS A 70 -4.41 -1.68 8.27
N VAL A 71 -3.78 -1.22 9.36
CA VAL A 71 -2.46 -1.71 9.79
C VAL A 71 -2.50 -3.20 10.18
N ALA A 72 -3.55 -3.64 10.88
CA ALA A 72 -3.69 -5.03 11.30
C ALA A 72 -3.67 -6.01 10.11
N VAL A 73 -4.29 -5.65 8.98
CA VAL A 73 -4.26 -6.47 7.76
C VAL A 73 -2.83 -6.63 7.21
N TYR A 74 -2.02 -5.57 7.20
CA TYR A 74 -0.61 -5.67 6.79
C TYR A 74 0.21 -6.53 7.74
N VAL A 75 0.00 -6.39 9.05
CA VAL A 75 0.69 -7.20 10.06
C VAL A 75 0.33 -8.68 9.87
N GLU A 76 -0.94 -9.00 9.63
CA GLU A 76 -1.37 -10.38 9.42
C GLU A 76 -0.85 -10.96 8.10
N LEU A 77 -0.87 -10.20 7.00
CA LEU A 77 -0.26 -10.61 5.73
C LEU A 77 1.23 -10.86 5.89
N TRP A 78 1.94 -9.96 6.55
CA TRP A 78 3.36 -10.10 6.85
C TRP A 78 3.64 -11.35 7.69
N ARG A 79 2.83 -11.61 8.72
CA ARG A 79 2.93 -12.82 9.55
C ARG A 79 2.70 -14.09 8.74
N ARG A 80 1.74 -14.09 7.80
CA ARG A 80 1.45 -15.24 6.92
C ARG A 80 2.60 -15.48 5.95
N TRP A 81 3.12 -14.43 5.32
CA TRP A 81 4.29 -14.53 4.42
C TRP A 81 5.54 -15.03 5.15
N ARG A 82 5.82 -14.52 6.36
CA ARG A 82 6.95 -15.03 7.17
C ARG A 82 6.76 -16.49 7.58
N ARG A 83 5.56 -16.88 8.02
CA ARG A 83 5.27 -18.29 8.39
C ARG A 83 5.39 -19.24 7.19
N GLY A 84 5.05 -18.76 5.99
CA GLY A 84 5.21 -19.51 4.74
C GLY A 84 6.62 -19.50 4.15
N GLY A 85 7.58 -18.78 4.75
CA GLY A 85 8.96 -18.69 4.25
C GLY A 85 9.12 -17.95 2.92
N LEU A 86 8.09 -17.24 2.46
CA LEU A 86 8.02 -16.66 1.13
C LEU A 86 7.60 -15.19 1.23
N VAL A 87 8.57 -14.29 1.07
CA VAL A 87 8.33 -12.84 1.03
C VAL A 87 8.33 -12.39 -0.44
N PRO A 88 7.28 -11.70 -0.93
CA PRO A 88 7.24 -11.20 -2.29
C PRO A 88 8.42 -10.26 -2.55
N LEU A 89 9.26 -10.57 -3.55
CA LEU A 89 10.29 -9.66 -4.03
C LEU A 89 9.62 -8.54 -4.82
N MET A 90 9.78 -7.29 -4.36
CA MET A 90 9.23 -6.12 -5.03
C MET A 90 10.26 -5.52 -5.98
N ASP A 91 10.03 -5.62 -7.28
CA ASP A 91 10.88 -4.97 -8.27
C ASP A 91 10.66 -3.44 -8.23
N SER A 92 11.74 -2.68 -7.99
CA SER A 92 11.66 -1.36 -7.32
C SER A 92 11.99 -0.15 -8.20
N ARG A 93 12.63 -0.32 -9.35
CA ARG A 93 13.38 0.80 -9.99
C ARG A 93 12.52 1.84 -10.73
N VAL A 94 11.49 1.44 -11.49
CA VAL A 94 10.67 2.39 -12.26
C VAL A 94 9.57 3.03 -11.39
N ARG A 95 9.17 2.35 -10.32
CA ARG A 95 8.04 2.73 -9.46
C ARG A 95 8.39 3.67 -8.32
N GLU A 96 9.67 3.81 -8.02
CA GLU A 96 10.17 4.70 -6.99
C GLU A 96 9.88 6.17 -7.29
N ARG A 97 10.00 6.59 -8.56
CA ARG A 97 9.74 7.98 -8.98
C ARG A 97 8.28 8.39 -8.78
N VAL A 98 7.35 7.53 -9.19
CA VAL A 98 5.90 7.77 -8.99
C VAL A 98 5.55 7.76 -7.50
N THR A 99 6.15 6.84 -6.73
CA THR A 99 5.94 6.76 -5.27
C THR A 99 6.40 8.04 -4.58
N ARG A 100 7.60 8.52 -4.88
CA ARG A 100 8.13 9.78 -4.34
C ARG A 100 7.24 10.97 -4.74
N LEU A 101 6.74 10.98 -5.97
CA LEU A 101 5.86 12.06 -6.46
C LEU A 101 4.50 12.06 -5.74
N SER A 102 3.88 10.90 -5.52
CA SER A 102 2.61 10.80 -4.78
C SER A 102 2.77 11.18 -3.30
N ILE A 103 3.87 10.75 -2.66
CA ILE A 103 4.21 11.15 -1.28
C ILE A 103 4.42 12.66 -1.23
N PHE A 104 5.23 13.21 -2.14
CA PHE A 104 5.48 14.64 -2.21
C PHE A 104 4.20 15.43 -2.45
N ALA A 105 3.34 15.01 -3.38
CA ALA A 105 2.06 15.66 -3.65
C ALA A 105 1.11 15.60 -2.43
N GLY A 106 1.08 14.47 -1.71
CA GLY A 106 0.33 14.33 -0.46
C GLY A 106 0.84 15.29 0.62
N PHE A 107 2.15 15.35 0.83
CA PHE A 107 2.75 16.28 1.80
C PHE A 107 2.60 17.74 1.39
N ALA A 108 2.80 18.07 0.12
CA ALA A 108 2.70 19.43 -0.40
C ALA A 108 1.25 19.95 -0.32
N SER A 109 0.26 19.11 -0.62
CA SER A 109 -1.15 19.48 -0.42
C SER A 109 -1.47 19.65 1.07
N GLY A 110 -1.04 18.73 1.93
CA GLY A 110 -1.21 18.87 3.38
C GLY A 110 -0.58 20.15 3.95
N ALA A 111 0.65 20.47 3.53
CA ALA A 111 1.35 21.68 3.93
C ALA A 111 0.67 22.95 3.39
N GLY A 112 0.28 22.97 2.12
CA GLY A 112 -0.41 24.11 1.50
C GLY A 112 -1.73 24.45 2.19
N PHE A 113 -2.54 23.43 2.52
CA PHE A 113 -3.79 23.63 3.26
C PHE A 113 -3.59 23.97 4.75
N SER A 114 -2.49 23.53 5.36
CA SER A 114 -2.10 23.98 6.71
C SER A 114 -1.80 25.48 6.72
N MET A 115 -1.14 25.99 5.69
CA MET A 115 -0.80 27.42 5.59
C MET A 115 -2.03 28.30 5.28
N SER A 116 -3.10 27.74 4.71
CA SER A 116 -4.35 28.47 4.45
C SER A 116 -5.37 28.40 5.60
N GLY A 117 -5.04 27.74 6.71
CA GLY A 117 -5.96 27.57 7.85
C GLY A 117 -7.04 26.51 7.63
N HIS A 118 -6.96 25.72 6.56
CA HIS A 118 -7.95 24.72 6.15
C HIS A 118 -7.41 23.29 6.29
N LEU A 119 -6.91 22.95 7.50
CA LEU A 119 -6.28 21.66 7.81
C LEU A 119 -7.12 20.43 7.47
N ALA A 120 -8.44 20.50 7.66
CA ALA A 120 -9.36 19.41 7.33
C ALA A 120 -9.33 19.05 5.83
N TRP A 121 -9.38 20.05 4.96
CA TRP A 121 -9.30 19.86 3.51
C TRP A 121 -7.94 19.35 3.05
N GLY A 122 -6.87 19.76 3.75
CA GLY A 122 -5.53 19.21 3.57
C GLY A 122 -5.48 17.72 3.88
N THR A 123 -6.07 17.31 5.01
CA THR A 123 -6.11 15.91 5.44
C THR A 123 -6.90 15.04 4.47
N ILE A 124 -8.07 15.53 4.00
CA ILE A 124 -8.89 14.86 2.99
C ILE A 124 -8.09 14.70 1.69
N SER A 125 -7.52 15.77 1.16
CA SER A 125 -6.77 15.75 -0.10
C SER A 125 -5.56 14.82 -0.03
N CYS A 126 -4.81 14.88 1.08
CA CYS A 126 -3.69 13.98 1.34
C CYS A 126 -4.15 12.52 1.34
N GLY A 127 -5.26 12.22 2.02
CA GLY A 127 -5.88 10.90 2.02
C GLY A 127 -6.17 10.36 0.62
N LEU A 128 -6.84 11.17 -0.20
CA LEU A 128 -7.19 10.78 -1.57
C LEU A 128 -5.94 10.55 -2.43
N ILE A 129 -4.95 11.43 -2.37
CA ILE A 129 -3.71 11.32 -3.15
C ILE A 129 -2.91 10.08 -2.73
N LEU A 130 -2.71 9.87 -1.43
CA LEU A 130 -1.97 8.72 -0.91
C LEU A 130 -2.71 7.41 -1.15
N GLY A 131 -4.03 7.40 -1.00
CA GLY A 131 -4.86 6.21 -1.28
C GLY A 131 -4.83 5.84 -2.76
N ALA A 132 -5.05 6.80 -3.66
CA ALA A 132 -4.99 6.57 -5.10
C ALA A 132 -3.58 6.14 -5.55
N GLY A 133 -2.53 6.80 -5.04
CA GLY A 133 -1.14 6.44 -5.30
C GLY A 133 -0.80 5.03 -4.80
N THR A 134 -1.31 4.65 -3.62
CA THR A 134 -1.14 3.30 -3.05
C THR A 134 -1.85 2.25 -3.90
N TRP A 135 -3.10 2.49 -4.30
CA TRP A 135 -3.84 1.60 -5.19
C TRP A 135 -3.11 1.42 -6.53
N TYR A 136 -2.74 2.52 -7.20
CA TYR A 136 -2.02 2.47 -8.47
C TYR A 136 -0.70 1.69 -8.35
N ARG A 137 0.05 1.92 -7.26
CA ARG A 137 1.29 1.20 -6.93
C ARG A 137 1.07 -0.26 -6.52
N MET A 138 -0.11 -0.70 -6.12
CA MET A 138 -0.32 -2.13 -5.83
C MET A 138 -0.98 -2.84 -7.01
N ALA A 139 -1.89 -2.18 -7.73
CA ALA A 139 -2.62 -2.75 -8.86
C ALA A 139 -1.68 -3.11 -10.02
N GLY A 140 -0.68 -2.28 -10.32
CA GLY A 140 0.32 -2.62 -11.33
C GLY A 140 1.25 -3.78 -10.95
N GLN A 141 1.31 -4.19 -9.67
CA GLN A 141 2.07 -5.37 -9.24
C GLN A 141 1.27 -6.65 -9.47
N VAL A 142 -0.05 -6.59 -9.24
CA VAL A 142 -0.95 -7.71 -9.52
C VAL A 142 -1.04 -8.01 -11.02
N ARG A 143 -0.93 -6.99 -11.88
CA ARG A 143 -0.96 -7.17 -13.35
C ARG A 143 0.30 -7.82 -13.94
N GLN A 144 1.40 -7.93 -13.18
CA GLN A 144 2.67 -8.51 -13.63
C GLN A 144 2.86 -9.96 -13.17
N GLN A 145 1.90 -10.51 -12.42
CA GLN A 145 1.83 -11.90 -11.98
C GLN A 145 0.94 -12.69 -12.93
#